data_AF-A0A1F7NNK9-F1
#
_entry.id   AF-A0A1F7NNK9-F1
#
_cell.length_a   1.000
_cell.length_b   1.000
_cell.length_c   1.000
_cell.angle_alpha   90.00
_cell.angle_beta   90.00
_cell.angle_gamma   90.00
#
_symmetry.space_group_name_H-M   'P 1'
#
loop_
_entity.id
_entity.type
_entity.pdbx_description
1 polymer ?
#
loop_
_entity_poly.entity_id
_entity_poly.type
_entity_poly.pdbx_seq_one_letter_code
_entity_poly.pdbx_strand_id
1 'polypeptide(L)'
;MGLDLHFGIVFVLFAVYIVLGNYLYFWKILPAIERAGGGSVPAFLPSGQFRQTRRYVDMLDQRNDRPWHYFSLRFDRHIALVLVLLWLSLLLRLVVTPTWQLN
;
A
#
# COMPACT_ATOMS: atom_id res chain seq x y z
N MET A 1 -21.09 -17.14 10.03
CA MET A 1 -19.73 -16.62 10.28
C MET A 1 -18.90 -16.74 9.01
N GLY A 2 -18.86 -15.73 8.13
CA GLY A 2 -18.12 -15.91 6.86
C GLY A 2 -17.90 -14.66 6.02
N LEU A 3 -18.88 -13.75 5.96
CA LEU A 3 -18.75 -12.51 5.19
C LEU A 3 -18.23 -11.36 6.06
N ASP A 4 -18.76 -11.17 7.28
CA ASP A 4 -18.35 -10.09 8.19
C ASP A 4 -16.89 -10.21 8.63
N LEU A 5 -16.45 -11.45 8.92
CA LEU A 5 -15.05 -11.72 9.27
C LEU A 5 -14.11 -11.48 8.08
N HIS A 6 -14.53 -11.89 6.87
CA HIS A 6 -13.76 -11.65 5.64
C HIS A 6 -13.67 -10.15 5.34
N PHE A 7 -14.78 -9.43 5.47
CA PHE A 7 -14.82 -7.97 5.37
C PHE A 7 -13.88 -7.33 6.38
N GLY A 8 -13.97 -7.72 7.65
CA GLY A 8 -13.11 -7.19 8.72
C GLY A 8 -11.62 -7.39 8.42
N ILE A 9 -11.23 -8.59 7.97
CA ILE A 9 -9.84 -8.89 7.60
C ILE A 9 -9.38 -8.01 6.44
N VAL A 10 -10.15 -7.96 5.34
CA VAL A 10 -9.76 -7.18 4.16
C VAL A 10 -9.70 -5.69 4.48
N PHE A 11 -10.66 -5.17 5.27
CA PHE A 11 -10.68 -3.80 5.73
C PHE A 11 -9.43 -3.45 6.56
N VAL A 12 -9.07 -4.29 7.53
CA VAL A 12 -7.87 -4.10 8.35
C VAL A 12 -6.61 -4.12 7.48
N LEU A 13 -6.50 -5.04 6.52
CA LEU A 13 -5.36 -5.11 5.61
C LEU A 13 -5.22 -3.84 4.76
N PHE A 14 -6.33 -3.29 4.25
CA PHE A 14 -6.34 -2.02 3.53
C PHE A 14 -5.95 -0.85 4.43
N ALA A 15 -6.49 -0.78 5.64
CA ALA A 15 -6.17 0.26 6.60
C ALA A 15 -4.68 0.25 6.95
N VAL A 16 -4.13 -0.93 7.24
CA VAL A 16 -2.69 -1.12 7.50
C VAL A 16 -1.87 -0.71 6.29
N TYR A 17 -2.25 -1.13 5.08
CA TYR A 17 -1.56 -0.76 3.85
C TYR A 17 -1.50 0.77 3.64
N ILE A 18 -2.63 1.46 3.82
CA ILE A 18 -2.72 2.92 3.65
C ILE A 18 -1.91 3.64 4.74
N VAL A 19 -2.08 3.25 6.01
CA VAL A 19 -1.39 3.90 7.14
C VAL A 19 0.12 3.66 7.04
N LEU A 20 0.55 2.44 6.76
CA LEU A 20 1.96 2.10 6.63
C LEU A 20 2.59 2.80 5.41
N GLY A 21 1.90 2.83 4.27
CA GLY A 21 2.36 3.55 3.07
C GLY A 21 2.57 5.04 3.35
N ASN A 22 1.60 5.70 3.99
CA ASN A 22 1.72 7.10 4.37
C ASN A 22 2.84 7.33 5.40
N TYR A 23 2.92 6.49 6.43
CA TYR A 23 4.00 6.57 7.43
C TYR A 23 5.37 6.47 6.76
N LEU A 24 5.60 5.46 5.92
CA LEU A 24 6.87 5.29 5.21
C LEU A 24 7.15 6.49 4.29
N TYR A 25 6.13 7.00 3.62
CA TYR A 25 6.28 8.15 2.73
C TYR A 25 6.77 9.40 3.48
N PHE A 26 6.06 9.82 4.54
CA PHE A 26 6.40 11.04 5.26
C PHE A 26 7.64 10.91 6.17
N TRP A 27 7.87 9.74 6.76
CA TRP A 27 8.95 9.56 7.75
C TRP A 27 10.23 8.95 7.21
N LYS A 28 10.18 8.21 6.10
CA LYS A 28 11.35 7.52 5.54
C LYS A 28 11.73 8.05 4.17
N ILE A 29 10.77 8.12 3.25
CA ILE A 29 11.02 8.47 1.85
C ILE A 29 11.31 9.97 1.71
N LEU A 30 10.41 10.84 2.18
CA LEU A 30 10.54 12.28 1.99
C LEU A 30 11.82 12.85 2.63
N PRO A 31 12.17 12.53 3.89
CA PRO A 31 13.41 13.01 4.49
C PRO A 31 14.67 12.48 3.80
N ALA A 32 14.63 11.25 3.26
CA ALA A 32 15.76 10.68 2.55
C ALA A 32 15.99 11.35 1.19
N ILE A 33 14.91 11.70 0.48
CA ILE A 33 14.98 12.45 -0.78
C ILE A 33 15.49 13.88 -0.53
N GLU A 34 15.01 14.54 0.52
CA GLU A 34 15.45 15.86 0.94
C GLU A 34 16.96 15.88 1.25
N ARG A 35 17.45 14.92 2.04
CA ARG A 35 18.88 14.79 2.34
C ARG A 35 19.75 14.52 1.11
N ALA A 36 19.17 13.96 0.06
CA ALA A 36 19.86 13.72 -1.21
C ALA A 36 19.78 14.90 -2.18
N GLY A 37 19.30 16.06 -1.75
CA GLY A 37 19.16 17.26 -2.58
C GLY A 37 18.01 17.19 -3.58
N GLY A 38 17.13 16.20 -3.48
CA GLY A 38 15.86 16.20 -4.18
C GLY A 38 14.87 17.07 -3.42
N GLY A 39 14.32 18.10 -4.06
CA GLY A 39 13.43 19.07 -3.41
C GLY A 39 12.39 18.43 -2.48
N SER A 40 12.20 19.05 -1.31
CA SER A 40 11.40 18.55 -0.18
C SER A 40 9.89 18.70 -0.36
N VAL A 41 9.41 19.03 -1.57
CA VAL A 41 7.99 19.28 -1.80
C VAL A 41 7.24 17.94 -1.73
N PRO A 42 6.36 17.75 -0.73
CA PRO A 42 5.54 16.55 -0.64
C PRO A 42 4.60 16.49 -1.84
N ALA A 43 4.54 15.32 -2.46
CA ALA A 43 3.49 15.00 -3.40
C ALA A 43 2.26 14.53 -2.62
N PHE A 44 1.14 15.25 -2.79
CA PHE A 44 -0.14 14.84 -2.21
C PHE A 44 -0.92 13.92 -3.16
N LEU A 45 -0.59 13.95 -4.45
CA LEU A 45 -1.20 13.07 -5.44
C LEU A 45 -0.52 11.69 -5.42
N PRO A 46 -1.29 10.59 -5.50
CA PRO A 46 -0.73 9.22 -5.50
C PRO A 46 0.33 8.99 -6.58
N SER A 47 0.16 9.60 -7.76
CA SER A 47 1.13 9.52 -8.87
C SER A 47 2.47 10.17 -8.55
N GLY A 48 2.45 11.27 -7.78
CA GLY A 48 3.67 11.95 -7.34
C GLY A 48 4.36 11.20 -6.21
N GLN A 49 3.60 10.69 -5.23
CA GLN A 49 4.14 9.85 -4.17
C GLN A 49 4.82 8.61 -4.75
N PHE A 50 4.17 7.94 -5.71
CA PHE A 50 4.74 6.79 -6.40
C PHE A 50 6.09 7.10 -7.06
N ARG A 51 6.21 8.25 -7.73
CA ARG A 51 7.46 8.67 -8.38
C ARG A 51 8.58 8.88 -7.36
N GLN A 52 8.27 9.54 -6.24
CA GLN A 52 9.23 9.76 -5.16
C GLN A 52 9.62 8.47 -4.44
N THR A 53 8.66 7.60 -4.14
CA THR A 53 8.91 6.26 -3.59
C THR A 53 9.83 5.45 -4.49
N ARG A 54 9.60 5.45 -5.80
CA ARG A 54 10.46 4.75 -6.75
C ARG A 54 11.88 5.30 -6.77
N ARG A 55 12.03 6.63 -6.80
CA ARG A 55 13.34 7.29 -6.70
C ARG A 55 14.07 6.90 -5.41
N TYR A 56 13.38 6.80 -4.29
CA TYR A 56 13.96 6.36 -3.03
C TYR A 56 14.41 4.90 -3.07
N VAL A 57 13.62 4.00 -3.65
CA VAL A 57 14.01 2.59 -3.85
C VAL A 57 15.25 2.51 -4.76
N ASP A 58 15.30 3.28 -5.84
CA ASP A 58 16.46 3.32 -6.74
C ASP A 58 17.72 3.84 -6.00
N MET A 59 17.58 4.78 -5.07
CA MET A 59 18.68 5.25 -4.21
C MET A 59 19.17 4.17 -3.24
N LEU A 60 18.26 3.36 -2.68
CA LEU A 60 18.60 2.23 -1.83
C LEU A 60 19.35 1.15 -2.64
N ASP A 61 18.88 0.84 -3.84
CA ASP A 61 19.51 -0.12 -4.76
C ASP A 61 20.94 0.33 -5.12
N GLN A 62 21.15 1.62 -5.44
CA GLN A 62 22.48 2.18 -5.73
C GLN A 62 23.45 2.10 -4.56
N ARG A 63 22.95 2.19 -3.32
CA ARG A 63 23.76 2.10 -2.10
C ARG A 63 23.90 0.68 -1.57
N ASN A 64 23.27 -0.30 -2.23
CA ASN A 64 23.10 -1.66 -1.75
C ASN A 64 22.56 -1.74 -0.31
N ASP A 65 21.68 -0.79 0.05
CA ASP A 65 21.07 -0.71 1.37
C ASP A 65 19.67 -1.35 1.33
N ARG A 66 19.39 -2.25 2.27
CA ARG A 66 18.14 -3.03 2.32
C ARG A 66 17.50 -2.91 3.70
N PRO A 67 17.00 -1.73 4.07
CA PRO A 67 16.26 -1.58 5.33
C PRO A 67 15.00 -2.45 5.32
N TRP A 68 14.42 -2.70 6.50
CA TRP A 68 13.25 -3.59 6.65
C TRP A 68 12.07 -3.22 5.72
N HIS A 69 11.89 -1.93 5.42
CA HIS A 69 10.81 -1.41 4.56
C HIS A 69 11.14 -1.44 3.07
N TYR A 70 12.35 -1.88 2.67
CA TYR A 70 12.75 -2.01 1.27
C TYR A 70 11.78 -2.92 0.51
N PHE A 71 11.52 -4.11 1.06
CA PHE A 71 10.66 -5.10 0.41
C PHE A 71 9.22 -4.62 0.27
N SER A 72 8.67 -3.96 1.29
CA SER A 72 7.32 -3.40 1.21
C SER A 72 7.19 -2.34 0.11
N LEU A 73 8.21 -1.48 -0.07
CA LEU A 73 8.19 -0.46 -1.11
C LEU A 73 8.47 -1.03 -2.50
N ARG A 74 9.38 -2.01 -2.61
CA ARG A 74 9.75 -2.64 -3.89
C ARG A 74 8.59 -3.43 -4.49
N PHE A 75 7.83 -4.12 -3.64
CA PHE A 75 6.71 -4.98 -4.04
C PHE A 75 5.34 -4.32 -3.82
N ASP A 76 5.29 -3.01 -3.56
CA ASP A 76 4.07 -2.23 -3.31
C ASP A 76 2.94 -2.54 -4.31
N ARG A 77 3.25 -2.56 -5.62
CA ARG A 77 2.28 -2.92 -6.67
C ARG A 77 1.69 -4.32 -6.54
N HIS A 78 2.50 -5.29 -6.10
CA HIS A 78 2.04 -6.67 -5.93
C HIS A 78 1.16 -6.77 -4.69
N ILE A 79 1.52 -6.07 -3.61
CA ILE A 79 0.71 -5.95 -2.40
C ILE A 79 -0.64 -5.30 -2.74
N ALA A 80 -0.63 -4.18 -3.47
CA ALA A 80 -1.83 -3.50 -3.93
C ALA A 80 -2.72 -4.40 -4.80
N LEU A 81 -2.13 -5.16 -5.73
CA LEU A 81 -2.85 -6.12 -6.56
C LEU A 81 -3.55 -7.17 -5.71
N VAL A 82 -2.85 -7.76 -4.73
CA VAL A 82 -3.42 -8.77 -3.82
C VAL A 82 -4.59 -8.17 -3.03
N LEU A 83 -4.45 -6.95 -2.51
CA LEU A 83 -5.53 -6.26 -1.81
C LEU A 83 -6.75 -6.02 -2.71
N VAL A 84 -6.55 -5.59 -3.95
CA VAL A 84 -7.64 -5.41 -4.92
C VAL A 84 -8.33 -6.74 -5.23
N LEU A 85 -7.58 -7.83 -5.41
CA LEU A 85 -8.16 -9.17 -5.64
C LEU A 85 -8.97 -9.65 -4.43
N LEU A 86 -8.47 -9.40 -3.21
CA LEU A 86 -9.21 -9.70 -1.98
C LEU A 86 -10.51 -8.90 -1.90
N TRP A 87 -10.50 -7.63 -2.28
CA TRP A 87 -11.70 -6.80 -2.34
C TRP A 87 -12.71 -7.29 -3.40
N LEU A 88 -12.22 -7.65 -4.59
CA LEU A 88 -13.05 -8.23 -5.65
C LEU A 88 -13.69 -9.55 -5.23
N SER A 89 -12.97 -10.38 -4.45
CA SER A 89 -13.52 -11.61 -3.89
C SER A 89 -14.70 -11.36 -2.95
N LEU A 90 -14.67 -10.24 -2.21
CA LEU A 90 -15.76 -9.83 -1.33
C LEU A 90 -16.97 -9.35 -2.14
N LEU A 91 -16.75 -8.55 -3.18
CA LEU A 91 -17.81 -8.11 -4.10
C LEU A 91 -18.47 -9.31 -4.79
N LEU A 92 -17.68 -10.28 -5.25
CA LEU A 92 -18.20 -11.50 -5.86
C LEU A 92 -19.09 -12.28 -4.88
N ARG A 93 -18.67 -12.41 -3.62
CA ARG A 93 -19.49 -13.07 -2.60
C ARG A 93 -20.81 -12.32 -2.38
N LEU A 94 -20.81 -11.00 -2.34
CA LEU A 94 -22.04 -10.21 -2.20
C LEU A 94 -23.01 -10.43 -3.38
N VAL A 95 -22.50 -10.55 -4.61
CA VAL A 95 -23.32 -10.79 -5.81
C VAL A 95 -23.85 -12.23 -5.87
N VAL A 96 -23.04 -13.21 -5.47
CA VAL A 96 -23.37 -14.63 -5.60
C VAL A 96 -24.18 -15.16 -4.41
N THR A 97 -24.15 -14.50 -3.24
CA THR A 97 -24.92 -14.93 -2.07
C THR A 97 -26.42 -14.65 -2.29
N PRO A 98 -27.29 -15.67 -2.31
CA PRO A 98 -28.70 -15.48 -2.57
C PRO A 98 -29.36 -14.64 -1.47
N THR A 99 -30.22 -13.69 -1.87
CA THR A 99 -30.88 -12.68 -1.03
C THR A 99 -31.70 -13.25 0.13
N TRP A 100 -32.09 -14.53 0.07
CA TRP A 100 -32.84 -15.22 1.12
C TRP A 100 -32.01 -15.69 2.33
N GLN A 101 -30.67 -15.59 2.28
CA GLN A 101 -29.78 -15.86 3.42
C GLN A 101 -29.32 -14.60 4.16
N LEU A 102 -29.79 -13.41 3.73
CA LEU A 102 -29.45 -12.11 4.31
C LEU A 102 -30.56 -11.56 5.23
N ASN A 103 -31.66 -12.30 5.41
CA ASN A 103 -32.72 -12.09 6.39
C ASN A 103 -32.68 -13.18 7.46
#